data_AF-A0A183HPU3-F1
#
_entry.id   AF-A0A183HPU3-F1
#
_cell.length_a   1.000
_cell.length_b   1.000
_cell.length_c   1.000
_cell.angle_alpha   90.00
_cell.angle_beta   90.00
_cell.angle_gamma   90.00
#
_symmetry.space_group_name_H-M   'P 1'
#
loop_
_entity.id
_entity.type
_entity.pdbx_description
1 polymer ?
#
loop_
_entity_poly.entity_id
_entity_poly.type
_entity_poly.pdbx_seq_one_letter_code
_entity_poly.pdbx_strand_id
1 'polypeptide(L)'
;MANETIEISALKVNQQQNQKSSTVQEIERLQRNREERRAQQQEAKKQKEQMKSIDPGNPNWQFLTMIRDYQSQIDFRPLKISDQVNDNRICVCVRKRPLNRKEIMKKEIEVITIPNRDHLIVHQPQVKVDLTKYLENQKFRFDYTFDENTSNEMVYKFTAQPLVRTIFEQGFATCFAYGQTGSGKTHTMGGDFTGKTQVSKKFSTP
;
A
#
# COMPACT_ATOMS: atom_id res chain seq x y z
N MET A 1 -10.09 25.62 -89.27
CA MET A 1 -8.87 25.89 -88.47
C MET A 1 -9.25 26.99 -87.49
N ALA A 2 -10.01 26.74 -86.42
CA ALA A 2 -9.78 25.86 -85.27
C ALA A 2 -8.47 26.20 -84.54
N ASN A 3 -8.64 26.68 -83.30
CA ASN A 3 -7.67 26.81 -82.21
C ASN A 3 -6.67 27.96 -82.28
N GLU A 4 -6.96 29.04 -81.54
CA GLU A 4 -5.95 29.74 -80.70
C GLU A 4 -6.58 30.78 -79.73
N THR A 5 -7.81 30.56 -79.24
CA THR A 5 -8.47 31.50 -78.29
C THR A 5 -8.79 30.87 -76.93
N ILE A 6 -8.19 29.74 -76.58
CA ILE A 6 -8.46 29.07 -75.31
C ILE A 6 -7.13 28.67 -74.65
N GLU A 7 -6.39 29.64 -74.10
CA GLU A 7 -5.30 29.30 -73.16
C GLU A 7 -4.93 30.43 -72.19
N ILE A 8 -5.89 31.26 -71.76
CA ILE A 8 -5.67 32.24 -70.67
C ILE A 8 -6.68 32.10 -69.52
N SER A 9 -7.65 31.20 -69.61
CA SER A 9 -8.76 31.11 -68.64
C SER A 9 -8.74 29.85 -67.75
N ALA A 10 -7.57 29.38 -67.31
CA ALA A 10 -7.50 28.20 -66.43
C ALA A 10 -6.52 28.30 -65.25
N LEU A 11 -6.01 29.50 -64.92
CA LEU A 11 -5.10 29.71 -63.77
C LEU A 11 -5.64 30.70 -62.72
N LYS A 12 -6.96 30.75 -62.55
CA LYS A 12 -7.59 31.28 -61.33
C LYS A 12 -8.53 30.24 -60.74
N VAL A 13 -8.01 29.04 -60.48
CA VAL A 13 -8.64 28.14 -59.50
C VAL A 13 -8.49 28.80 -58.14
N ASN A 14 -9.51 29.58 -57.84
CA ASN A 14 -9.99 30.02 -56.55
C ASN A 14 -9.33 29.30 -55.36
N GLN A 15 -8.21 29.83 -54.86
CA GLN A 15 -7.80 29.64 -53.47
C GLN A 15 -8.73 30.47 -52.58
N GLN A 16 -10.03 30.15 -52.57
CA GLN A 16 -10.85 30.44 -51.40
C GLN A 16 -10.44 29.42 -50.36
N GLN A 17 -9.38 29.75 -49.61
CA GLN A 17 -9.16 29.12 -48.32
C GLN A 17 -10.49 29.28 -47.57
N ASN A 18 -11.14 28.15 -47.33
CA ASN A 18 -12.36 28.03 -46.54
C ASN A 18 -11.99 28.33 -45.07
N GLN A 19 -11.65 29.58 -44.79
CA GLN A 19 -11.33 30.06 -43.45
C GLN A 19 -12.66 30.19 -42.74
N LYS A 20 -13.04 29.13 -42.02
CA LYS A 20 -14.22 29.12 -41.17
C LYS A 20 -14.22 30.38 -40.30
N SER A 21 -15.38 31.03 -40.18
CA SER A 21 -15.56 32.20 -39.31
C SER A 21 -15.08 31.90 -37.88
N SER A 22 -14.51 32.91 -37.20
CA SER A 22 -14.08 32.83 -35.80
C SER A 22 -15.12 32.15 -34.91
N THR A 23 -16.39 32.50 -35.05
CA THR A 23 -17.49 31.93 -34.27
C THR A 23 -17.68 30.44 -34.55
N VAL A 24 -17.54 30.02 -35.80
CA VAL A 24 -17.67 28.61 -36.21
C VAL A 24 -16.49 27.78 -35.69
N GLN A 25 -15.27 28.32 -35.75
CA GLN A 25 -14.09 27.67 -35.16
C GLN A 25 -14.22 27.51 -33.65
N GLU A 26 -14.82 28.49 -32.97
CA GLU A 26 -15.04 28.48 -31.52
C GLU A 26 -16.11 27.47 -31.11
N ILE A 27 -17.20 27.35 -31.88
CA ILE A 27 -18.22 26.31 -31.70
C ILE A 27 -17.62 24.91 -31.88
N GLU A 28 -16.80 24.68 -32.91
CA GLU A 28 -16.13 23.39 -33.13
C GLU A 28 -15.15 23.05 -32.00
N ARG A 29 -14.46 24.05 -31.45
CA ARG A 29 -13.57 23.88 -30.28
C ARG A 29 -14.37 23.50 -29.03
N LEU A 30 -15.50 24.16 -28.78
CA LEU A 30 -16.41 23.83 -27.69
C LEU A 30 -16.97 22.40 -27.83
N GLN A 31 -17.30 21.98 -29.04
CA GLN A 31 -17.81 20.64 -29.32
C GLN A 31 -16.75 19.56 -29.07
N ARG A 32 -15.52 19.75 -29.59
CA ARG A 32 -14.38 18.86 -29.29
C ARG A 32 -14.09 18.77 -27.80
N ASN A 33 -14.06 19.89 -27.08
CA ASN A 33 -13.86 19.89 -25.62
C ASN A 33 -14.97 19.13 -24.87
N ARG A 34 -16.23 19.17 -25.34
CA ARG A 34 -17.34 18.41 -24.75
C ARG A 34 -17.25 16.92 -25.07
N GLU A 35 -16.78 16.56 -26.25
CA GLU A 35 -16.56 15.16 -26.66
C GLU A 35 -15.38 14.55 -25.90
N GLU A 36 -14.27 15.27 -25.77
CA GLU A 36 -13.12 14.86 -24.96
C GLU A 36 -13.51 14.67 -23.48
N ARG A 37 -14.27 15.60 -22.88
CA ARG A 37 -14.77 15.42 -21.50
C ARG A 37 -15.67 14.20 -21.37
N ARG A 38 -16.54 13.93 -22.36
CA ARG A 38 -17.41 12.74 -22.35
C ARG A 38 -16.61 11.44 -22.48
N ALA A 39 -15.60 11.42 -23.36
CA ALA A 39 -14.69 10.30 -23.52
C ALA A 39 -13.92 10.02 -22.22
N GLN A 40 -13.30 11.06 -21.62
CA GLN A 40 -12.60 10.94 -20.33
C GLN A 40 -13.51 10.44 -19.21
N GLN A 41 -14.75 10.92 -19.12
CA GLN A 41 -15.72 10.45 -18.13
C GLN A 41 -16.12 8.99 -18.35
N GLN A 42 -16.33 8.56 -19.59
CA GLN A 42 -16.62 7.16 -19.91
C GLN A 42 -15.44 6.25 -19.57
N GLU A 43 -14.23 6.69 -19.86
CA GLU A 43 -13.00 5.95 -19.57
C GLU A 43 -12.75 5.85 -18.06
N ALA A 44 -12.88 6.95 -17.33
CA ALA A 44 -12.83 6.96 -15.86
C ALA A 44 -13.91 6.08 -15.23
N LYS A 45 -15.13 6.05 -15.79
CA LYS A 45 -16.20 5.16 -15.33
C LYS A 45 -15.86 3.69 -15.56
N LYS A 46 -15.35 3.34 -16.75
CA LYS A 46 -14.88 1.97 -17.06
C LYS A 46 -13.74 1.54 -16.15
N GLN A 47 -12.73 2.40 -15.93
CA GLN A 47 -11.65 2.13 -14.99
C GLN A 47 -12.17 1.92 -13.57
N LYS A 48 -13.11 2.76 -13.11
CA LYS A 48 -13.75 2.62 -11.80
C LYS A 48 -14.54 1.32 -11.66
N GLU A 49 -15.22 0.88 -12.72
CA GLU A 49 -15.94 -0.41 -12.76
C GLU A 49 -14.97 -1.60 -12.76
N GLN A 50 -13.86 -1.53 -13.50
CA GLN A 50 -12.80 -2.53 -13.46
C GLN A 50 -12.12 -2.59 -12.09
N MET A 51 -11.81 -1.47 -11.45
CA MET A 51 -11.22 -1.47 -10.10
C MET A 51 -12.18 -2.05 -9.04
N LYS A 52 -13.50 -1.87 -9.22
CA LYS A 52 -14.52 -2.49 -8.36
C LYS A 52 -14.62 -4.01 -8.52
N SER A 53 -14.19 -4.58 -9.65
CA SER A 53 -14.32 -6.02 -9.90
C SER A 53 -13.31 -6.86 -9.12
N ILE A 54 -12.20 -6.24 -8.67
CA ILE A 54 -11.15 -6.92 -7.90
C ILE A 54 -11.65 -7.34 -6.52
N ASP A 55 -12.58 -6.60 -5.92
CA ASP A 55 -13.14 -6.89 -4.59
C ASP A 55 -14.66 -6.62 -4.55
N PRO A 56 -15.49 -7.50 -5.14
CA PRO A 56 -16.93 -7.28 -5.25
C PRO A 56 -17.58 -7.13 -3.87
N GLY A 57 -18.27 -6.01 -3.66
CA GLY A 57 -19.07 -5.77 -2.45
C GLY A 57 -18.28 -5.37 -1.19
N ASN A 58 -16.98 -5.07 -1.28
CA ASN A 58 -16.28 -4.41 -0.17
C ASN A 58 -16.55 -2.89 -0.22
N PRO A 59 -17.18 -2.26 0.79
CA PRO A 59 -17.39 -0.81 0.80
C PRO A 59 -16.07 0.00 0.77
N ASN A 60 -14.97 -0.62 1.19
CA ASN A 60 -13.64 -0.02 1.30
C ASN A 60 -12.73 -0.25 0.09
N TRP A 61 -13.26 -0.78 -1.02
CA TRP A 61 -12.47 -1.12 -2.22
C TRP A 61 -11.56 0.01 -2.74
N GLN A 62 -11.98 1.27 -2.61
CA GLN A 62 -11.17 2.43 -3.05
C GLN A 62 -9.87 2.54 -2.25
N PHE A 63 -9.96 2.43 -0.92
CA PHE A 63 -8.76 2.48 -0.08
C PHE A 63 -7.88 1.26 -0.29
N LEU A 64 -8.47 0.06 -0.43
CA LEU A 64 -7.72 -1.14 -0.78
C LEU A 64 -6.92 -0.96 -2.08
N THR A 65 -7.54 -0.33 -3.09
CA THR A 65 -6.84 -0.11 -4.36
C THR A 65 -5.72 0.91 -4.20
N MET A 66 -5.95 2.02 -3.49
CA MET A 66 -4.90 3.00 -3.18
C MET A 66 -3.73 2.36 -2.42
N ILE A 67 -3.99 1.44 -1.49
CA ILE A 67 -2.94 0.71 -0.74
C ILE A 67 -2.17 -0.22 -1.69
N ARG A 68 -2.85 -0.98 -2.53
CA ARG A 68 -2.20 -1.86 -3.53
C ARG A 68 -1.32 -1.08 -4.50
N ASP A 69 -1.81 0.07 -4.98
CA ASP A 69 -1.08 0.96 -5.87
C ASP A 69 0.15 1.57 -5.18
N TYR A 70 0.05 1.86 -3.87
CA TYR A 70 1.19 2.32 -3.08
C TYR A 70 2.22 1.20 -2.87
N GLN A 71 1.76 -0.01 -2.53
CA GLN A 71 2.61 -1.18 -2.31
C GLN A 71 3.36 -1.61 -3.56
N SER A 72 2.77 -1.49 -4.75
CA SER A 72 3.44 -1.85 -6.02
C SER A 72 4.67 -1.00 -6.34
N GLN A 73 4.79 0.17 -5.70
CA GLN A 73 5.92 1.09 -5.85
C GLN A 73 7.04 0.84 -4.82
N ILE A 74 6.85 -0.11 -3.90
CA ILE A 74 7.80 -0.41 -2.82
C ILE A 74 8.70 -1.57 -3.23
N ASP A 75 10.00 -1.42 -3.00
CA ASP A 75 10.96 -2.53 -3.03
C ASP A 75 10.98 -3.25 -1.68
N PHE A 76 10.40 -4.45 -1.64
CA PHE A 76 10.28 -5.25 -0.43
C PHE A 76 11.57 -6.02 -0.13
N ARG A 77 12.17 -5.74 1.03
CA ARG A 77 13.39 -6.39 1.54
C ARG A 77 13.17 -6.83 2.98
N PRO A 78 12.34 -7.86 3.22
CA PRO A 78 11.96 -8.28 4.56
C PRO A 78 13.17 -8.76 5.37
N LEU A 79 13.07 -8.65 6.70
CA LEU A 79 14.08 -9.16 7.63
C LEU A 79 14.26 -10.67 7.44
N LYS A 80 15.51 -11.12 7.36
CA LYS A 80 15.85 -12.53 7.20
C LYS A 80 16.46 -13.07 8.48
N ILE A 81 16.31 -14.38 8.70
CA ILE A 81 16.94 -15.04 9.84
C ILE A 81 18.46 -14.95 9.79
N SER A 82 19.07 -14.81 8.60
CA SER A 82 20.51 -14.66 8.42
C SER A 82 21.06 -13.28 8.78
N ASP A 83 20.19 -12.29 8.96
CA ASP A 83 20.63 -10.91 9.21
C ASP A 83 21.32 -10.80 10.57
N GLN A 84 22.29 -9.88 10.65
CA GLN A 84 23.04 -9.65 11.88
C GLN A 84 22.15 -8.97 12.93
N VAL A 85 22.33 -9.40 14.18
CA VAL A 85 21.66 -8.80 15.32
C VAL A 85 22.55 -7.70 15.90
N ASN A 86 22.06 -6.47 15.86
CA ASN A 86 22.65 -5.32 16.51
C ASN A 86 22.55 -5.44 18.04
N ASP A 87 23.65 -5.09 18.73
CA ASP A 87 23.72 -5.05 20.18
C ASP A 87 23.45 -3.63 20.69
N ASN A 88 22.17 -3.34 20.95
CA ASN A 88 21.72 -2.04 21.43
C ASN A 88 21.23 -2.15 22.89
N ARG A 89 21.63 -1.19 23.74
CA ARG A 89 21.17 -1.13 25.15
C ARG A 89 19.64 -1.02 25.27
N ILE A 90 19.01 -0.33 24.32
CA ILE A 90 17.56 -0.24 24.18
C ILE A 90 17.24 -0.71 22.76
N CYS A 91 16.38 -1.71 22.64
CA CYS A 91 15.91 -2.24 21.37
C CYS A 91 14.39 -2.12 21.31
N VAL A 92 13.88 -1.31 20.37
CA VAL A 92 12.45 -1.10 20.12
C VAL A 92 12.08 -1.79 18.83
N CYS A 93 11.20 -2.79 18.94
CA CYS A 93 10.77 -3.59 17.81
C CYS A 93 9.25 -3.55 17.66
N VAL A 94 8.77 -3.77 16.44
CA VAL A 94 7.34 -3.89 16.15
C VAL A 94 7.06 -5.19 15.41
N ARG A 95 6.00 -5.88 15.82
CA ARG A 95 5.50 -7.09 15.16
C ARG A 95 4.08 -6.86 14.65
N LYS A 96 3.89 -7.04 13.35
CA LYS A 96 2.58 -7.13 12.71
C LYS A 96 2.09 -8.58 12.81
N ARG A 97 0.82 -8.76 13.19
CA ARG A 97 0.14 -10.07 13.10
C ARG A 97 -0.69 -10.14 11.83
N PRO A 98 -0.92 -11.33 11.27
CA PRO A 98 -1.89 -11.48 10.19
C PRO A 98 -3.30 -11.11 10.65
N LEU A 99 -4.15 -10.72 9.68
CA LEU A 99 -5.59 -10.60 9.91
C LEU A 99 -6.17 -11.94 10.35
N ASN A 100 -7.06 -11.91 11.33
CA ASN A 100 -7.76 -13.10 11.80
C ASN A 100 -8.98 -13.41 10.91
N ARG A 101 -9.53 -14.62 11.06
CA ARG A 101 -10.68 -15.07 10.25
C ARG A 101 -11.89 -14.13 10.33
N LYS A 102 -12.16 -13.53 11.50
CA LYS A 102 -13.30 -12.60 11.66
C LYS A 102 -13.06 -11.29 10.92
N GLU A 103 -11.84 -10.77 10.93
CA GLU A 103 -11.42 -9.57 10.20
C GLU A 103 -11.52 -9.81 8.68
N ILE A 104 -11.04 -10.96 8.21
CA ILE A 104 -11.15 -11.36 6.80
C ILE A 104 -12.62 -11.50 6.36
N MET A 105 -13.45 -12.17 7.17
CA MET A 105 -14.89 -12.33 6.88
C MET A 105 -15.63 -10.99 6.81
N LYS A 106 -15.22 -10.01 7.63
CA LYS A 106 -15.76 -8.65 7.61
C LYS A 106 -15.16 -7.78 6.50
N LYS A 107 -14.20 -8.31 5.73
CA LYS A 107 -13.46 -7.60 4.70
C LYS A 107 -12.77 -6.33 5.22
N GLU A 108 -12.24 -6.41 6.44
CA GLU A 108 -11.43 -5.36 7.04
C GLU A 108 -10.22 -5.03 6.16
N ILE A 109 -9.80 -3.77 6.17
CA ILE A 109 -8.67 -3.29 5.37
C ILE A 109 -7.38 -3.56 6.14
N GLU A 110 -6.41 -4.19 5.50
CA GLU A 110 -5.05 -4.23 6.01
C GLU A 110 -4.34 -2.91 5.74
N VAL A 111 -4.06 -2.14 6.79
CA VAL A 111 -3.51 -0.78 6.70
C VAL A 111 -2.03 -0.69 7.08
N ILE A 112 -1.36 -1.81 7.36
CA ILE A 112 0.04 -1.84 7.79
C ILE A 112 0.90 -2.53 6.73
N THR A 113 1.94 -1.83 6.26
CA THR A 113 2.94 -2.37 5.34
C THR A 113 4.31 -2.33 6.00
N ILE A 114 5.03 -3.45 5.94
CA ILE A 114 6.43 -3.55 6.40
C ILE A 114 7.30 -3.74 5.17
N PRO A 115 7.91 -2.67 4.62
CA PRO A 115 8.72 -2.77 3.41
C PRO A 115 10.05 -3.49 3.66
N ASN A 116 10.64 -3.34 4.84
CA ASN A 116 11.97 -3.85 5.13
C ASN A 116 12.17 -4.12 6.63
N ARG A 117 13.41 -4.33 7.05
CA ARG A 117 13.78 -4.72 8.41
C ARG A 117 13.58 -3.66 9.50
N ASP A 118 13.54 -2.38 9.16
CA ASP A 118 13.53 -1.28 10.16
C ASP A 118 12.42 -0.24 9.93
N HIS A 119 11.63 -0.37 8.86
CA HIS A 119 10.55 0.56 8.53
C HIS A 119 9.17 -0.10 8.61
N LEU A 120 8.21 0.68 9.11
CA LEU A 120 6.79 0.36 9.11
C LEU A 120 6.00 1.53 8.54
N ILE A 121 5.00 1.23 7.72
CA ILE A 121 4.12 2.22 7.11
C ILE A 121 2.69 1.96 7.56
N VAL A 122 2.04 2.99 8.09
CA VAL A 122 0.61 3.01 8.41
C VAL A 122 -0.12 3.79 7.32
N HIS A 123 -1.03 3.13 6.61
CA HIS A 123 -1.90 3.72 5.60
C HIS A 123 -3.18 4.20 6.25
N GLN A 124 -3.22 5.46 6.71
CA GLN A 124 -4.41 6.00 7.36
C GLN A 124 -5.45 6.42 6.30
N PRO A 125 -6.62 5.77 6.22
CA PRO A 125 -7.68 6.17 5.30
C PRO A 125 -8.31 7.48 5.76
N GLN A 126 -8.29 8.48 4.90
CA GLN A 126 -8.82 9.81 5.19
C GLN A 126 -9.83 10.25 4.12
N VAL A 127 -10.73 11.15 4.51
CA VAL A 127 -11.72 11.76 3.62
C VAL A 127 -11.68 13.26 3.81
N LYS A 128 -11.47 13.99 2.71
CA LYS A 128 -11.50 15.45 2.69
C LYS A 128 -12.94 15.97 2.81
N VAL A 129 -13.09 17.26 3.05
CA VAL A 129 -14.40 17.95 3.13
C VAL A 129 -15.21 17.79 1.83
N ASP A 130 -14.53 17.74 0.68
CA ASP A 130 -15.15 17.52 -0.64
C ASP A 130 -15.46 16.04 -0.93
N LEU A 131 -15.38 15.17 0.08
CA LEU A 131 -15.57 13.72 -0.01
C LEU A 131 -14.50 12.98 -0.82
N THR A 132 -13.41 13.64 -1.21
CA THR A 132 -12.27 12.99 -1.86
C THR A 132 -11.55 12.09 -0.85
N LYS A 133 -11.49 10.79 -1.15
CA LYS A 133 -10.74 9.81 -0.36
C LYS A 133 -9.26 9.88 -0.69
N TYR A 134 -8.41 9.77 0.32
CA TYR A 134 -6.96 9.69 0.16
C TYR A 134 -6.33 8.88 1.28
N LEU A 135 -5.07 8.49 1.11
CA LEU A 135 -4.28 7.84 2.16
C LEU A 135 -3.28 8.83 2.72
N GLU A 136 -3.23 8.92 4.04
CA GLU A 136 -2.13 9.55 4.76
C GLU A 136 -1.15 8.45 5.19
N ASN A 137 0.01 8.39 4.53
CA ASN A 137 0.99 7.34 4.73
C ASN A 137 2.02 7.77 5.78
N GLN A 138 1.87 7.30 7.01
CA GLN A 138 2.80 7.59 8.09
C GLN A 138 3.92 6.56 8.13
N LYS A 139 5.17 7.01 8.12
CA LYS A 139 6.35 6.14 8.14
C LYS A 139 7.00 6.20 9.52
N PHE A 140 7.25 5.04 10.09
CA PHE A 140 7.91 4.86 11.37
C PHE A 140 9.16 4.02 11.19
N ARG A 141 10.17 4.32 12.01
CA ARG A 141 11.43 3.57 12.04
C ARG A 141 11.67 2.97 13.41
N PHE A 142 12.09 1.72 13.43
CA PHE A 142 12.35 0.92 14.63
C PHE A 142 13.69 0.19 14.49
N ASP A 143 14.16 -0.50 15.53
CA ASP A 143 15.36 -1.35 15.40
C ASP A 143 15.08 -2.57 14.52
N TYR A 144 13.92 -3.20 14.74
CA TYR A 144 13.40 -4.29 13.90
C TYR A 144 11.89 -4.22 13.70
N THR A 145 11.46 -4.52 12.48
CA THR A 145 10.06 -4.67 12.08
C THR A 145 9.81 -6.07 11.55
N PHE A 146 8.86 -6.77 12.17
CA PHE A 146 8.49 -8.15 11.86
C PHE A 146 7.13 -8.17 11.16
N ASP A 147 7.07 -8.79 9.99
CA ASP A 147 5.84 -8.94 9.20
C ASP A 147 4.92 -10.04 9.73
N GLU A 148 3.76 -10.18 9.11
CA GLU A 148 2.75 -11.19 9.44
C GLU A 148 3.25 -12.64 9.28
N ASN A 149 4.31 -12.85 8.48
CA ASN A 149 4.88 -14.17 8.20
C ASN A 149 5.99 -14.55 9.19
N THR A 150 6.40 -13.61 10.04
CA THR A 150 7.51 -13.80 10.95
C THR A 150 7.16 -14.73 12.12
N SER A 151 7.98 -15.78 12.31
CA SER A 151 7.84 -16.76 13.38
C SER A 151 8.29 -16.22 14.75
N ASN A 152 7.81 -16.84 15.83
CA ASN A 152 8.25 -16.51 17.19
C ASN A 152 9.76 -16.72 17.38
N GLU A 153 10.36 -17.70 16.71
CA GLU A 153 11.80 -17.97 16.75
C GLU A 153 12.61 -16.80 16.20
N MET A 154 12.18 -16.25 15.05
CA MET A 154 12.84 -15.08 14.47
C MET A 154 12.69 -13.86 15.39
N VAL A 155 11.49 -13.61 15.94
CA VAL A 155 11.28 -12.52 16.91
C VAL A 155 12.20 -12.70 18.12
N TYR A 156 12.31 -13.91 18.68
CA TYR A 156 13.19 -14.21 19.81
C TYR A 156 14.66 -13.90 19.49
N LYS A 157 15.15 -14.36 18.32
CA LYS A 157 16.53 -14.14 17.87
C LYS A 157 16.93 -12.66 17.88
N PHE A 158 16.07 -11.79 17.34
CA PHE A 158 16.39 -10.37 17.17
C PHE A 158 16.06 -9.51 18.39
N THR A 159 15.34 -10.04 19.39
CA THR A 159 14.88 -9.26 20.54
C THR A 159 15.43 -9.77 21.87
N ALA A 160 15.08 -10.99 22.26
CA ALA A 160 15.35 -11.51 23.59
C ALA A 160 16.64 -12.34 23.67
N GLN A 161 17.08 -12.95 22.56
CA GLN A 161 18.31 -13.74 22.56
C GLN A 161 19.57 -12.94 22.97
N PRO A 162 19.79 -11.70 22.50
CA PRO A 162 20.95 -10.90 22.93
C PRO A 162 20.95 -10.63 24.44
N LEU A 163 19.78 -10.47 25.04
CA LEU A 163 19.62 -10.20 26.48
C LEU A 163 20.10 -11.36 27.36
N VAL A 164 20.07 -12.60 26.84
CA VAL A 164 20.58 -13.77 27.57
C VAL A 164 22.07 -13.60 27.88
N ARG A 165 22.84 -13.06 26.94
CA ARG A 165 24.27 -12.79 27.14
C ARG A 165 24.49 -11.80 28.28
N THR A 166 23.70 -10.71 28.32
CA THR A 166 23.77 -9.70 29.38
C THR A 166 23.57 -10.31 30.78
N ILE A 167 22.69 -11.29 30.91
CA ILE A 167 22.44 -11.98 32.19
C ILE A 167 23.67 -12.78 32.64
N PHE A 168 24.33 -13.50 31.72
CA PHE A 168 25.56 -14.24 32.03
C PHE A 168 26.74 -13.32 32.38
N GLU A 169 26.76 -12.11 31.84
CA GLU A 169 27.72 -11.06 32.18
C GLU A 169 27.35 -10.32 33.49
N GLN A 170 26.47 -10.90 34.31
CA GLN A 170 26.01 -10.37 35.61
C GLN A 170 25.25 -9.04 35.51
N GLY A 171 24.65 -8.76 34.35
CA GLY A 171 23.78 -7.62 34.12
C GLY A 171 22.29 -7.94 34.29
N PHE A 172 21.47 -6.89 34.30
CA PHE A 172 20.01 -7.00 34.31
C PHE A 172 19.44 -6.71 32.93
N ALA A 173 18.50 -7.55 32.48
CA ALA A 173 17.79 -7.35 31.23
C ALA A 173 16.28 -7.49 31.43
N THR A 174 15.51 -6.70 30.69
CA THR A 174 14.04 -6.70 30.74
C THR A 174 13.48 -6.69 29.33
N CYS A 175 12.46 -7.51 29.08
CA CYS A 175 11.75 -7.57 27.80
C CYS A 175 10.27 -7.30 28.04
N PHE A 176 9.69 -6.39 27.26
CA PHE A 176 8.28 -6.01 27.35
C PHE A 176 7.53 -6.42 26.10
N ALA A 177 6.31 -6.94 26.27
CA ALA A 177 5.35 -7.05 25.19
C ALA A 177 4.28 -5.96 25.38
N TYR A 178 4.22 -5.00 24.45
CA TYR A 178 3.29 -3.88 24.49
C TYR A 178 2.33 -3.90 23.29
N GLY A 179 1.15 -3.32 23.45
CA GLY A 179 0.14 -3.19 22.39
C GLY A 179 -1.29 -3.44 22.87
N GLN A 180 -2.26 -3.20 22.00
CA GLN A 180 -3.70 -3.38 22.30
C GLN A 180 -4.10 -4.84 22.58
N THR A 181 -5.30 -5.05 23.14
CA THR A 181 -5.88 -6.39 23.27
C THR A 181 -6.03 -7.06 21.89
N GLY A 182 -5.66 -8.34 21.80
CA GLY A 182 -5.69 -9.09 20.54
C GLY A 182 -4.54 -8.80 19.58
N SER A 183 -3.51 -8.03 19.97
CA SER A 183 -2.33 -7.75 19.11
C SER A 183 -1.29 -8.89 19.05
N GLY A 184 -1.45 -9.96 19.84
CA GLY A 184 -0.52 -11.09 19.84
C GLY A 184 0.58 -11.06 20.93
N LYS A 185 0.46 -10.19 21.95
CA LYS A 185 1.38 -10.15 23.10
C LYS A 185 1.56 -11.52 23.76
N THR A 186 0.45 -12.15 24.18
CA THR A 186 0.48 -13.44 24.87
C THR A 186 0.99 -14.57 23.95
N HIS A 187 0.61 -14.56 22.67
CA HIS A 187 1.13 -15.51 21.68
C HIS A 187 2.64 -15.40 21.50
N THR A 188 3.19 -14.17 21.54
CA THR A 188 4.63 -13.93 21.40
C THR A 188 5.39 -14.40 22.64
N MET A 189 4.91 -14.05 23.84
CA MET A 189 5.61 -14.36 25.10
C MET A 189 5.38 -15.78 25.62
N GLY A 190 4.18 -16.31 25.43
CA GLY A 190 3.74 -17.59 25.99
C GLY A 190 3.58 -18.72 24.97
N GLY A 191 3.69 -18.43 23.67
CA GLY A 191 3.46 -19.40 22.60
C GLY A 191 1.99 -19.69 22.32
N ASP A 192 1.72 -20.78 21.61
CA ASP A 192 0.37 -21.19 21.23
C ASP A 192 -0.41 -21.71 22.43
N PHE A 193 -1.47 -20.99 22.80
CA PHE A 193 -2.40 -21.42 23.84
C PHE A 193 -3.40 -22.41 23.25
N THR A 194 -2.98 -23.67 23.11
CA THR A 194 -3.96 -24.76 22.99
C THR A 194 -4.62 -24.93 24.35
N GLY A 195 -5.91 -24.63 24.45
CA GLY A 195 -6.66 -24.58 25.70
C GLY A 195 -6.36 -25.76 26.63
N LYS A 196 -6.05 -25.43 27.90
CA LYS A 196 -5.69 -26.33 29.00
C LYS A 196 -4.33 -27.01 28.86
N THR A 197 -3.26 -26.28 29.16
CA THR A 197 -2.10 -26.67 30.02
C THR A 197 -0.96 -25.70 29.72
N GLN A 198 -0.65 -24.78 30.63
CA GLN A 198 0.67 -24.17 30.64
C GLN A 198 1.66 -25.26 31.04
N VAL A 199 2.38 -25.85 30.07
CA VAL A 199 3.53 -26.68 30.41
C VAL A 199 4.67 -25.73 30.71
N SER A 200 4.78 -25.30 31.97
CA SER A 200 6.05 -24.82 32.50
C SER A 200 6.99 -26.02 32.51
N LYS A 201 7.82 -26.16 31.47
CA LYS A 201 8.98 -27.05 31.54
C LYS A 201 9.88 -26.47 32.63
N LYS A 202 9.75 -26.99 33.86
CA LYS A 202 10.77 -26.80 34.89
C LYS A 202 12.05 -27.34 34.29
N PHE A 203 13.04 -26.46 34.10
CA PHE A 203 14.41 -26.89 33.93
C PHE A 203 14.83 -27.54 35.26
N SER A 204 14.69 -28.85 35.36
CA SER A 204 15.44 -29.63 36.33
C SER A 204 16.88 -29.69 35.81
N THR A 205 17.76 -28.89 36.41
CA THR A 205 19.20 -29.07 36.26
C THR A 205 19.60 -30.44 36.83
N PRO A 206 20.61 -31.11 36.26
CA PRO A 206 21.22 -32.29 36.87
C PRO A 206 21.91 -31.95 38.20
#